data_AF-A0A0Q6ZRU2-F1
#
_entry.id   AF-A0A0Q6ZRU2-F1
#
_cell.length_a   1.000
_cell.length_b   1.000
_cell.length_c   1.000
_cell.angle_alpha   90.00
_cell.angle_beta   90.00
_cell.angle_gamma   90.00
#
_symmetry.space_group_name_H-M   'P 1'
#
loop_
_entity.id
_entity.type
_entity.pdbx_description
1 polymer ?
#
loop_
_entity_poly.entity_id
_entity_poly.type
_entity_poly.pdbx_seq_one_letter_code
_entity_poly.pdbx_strand_id
1 'polypeptide(L)'
;MSEALNELASYLAEVRGALIASSEIRFGELTLTAKSENLIPLLTFLRDDVQCGFVNLIDICGADYPKREDRFDVVYHLLSPRQNLRIRIKVATGEFKPVPSACPVFPGADWFERETWDMYGILFTDHPDLRRILTDYGFEGHPLRKDFPTTGFVEVRYDDSAKRVVYEPVELKQEFRSFDFLSPWEGTDYVLPGDEKAAK
;
A
#
# COMPACT_ATOMS: atom_id res chain seq x y z
N MET A 1 -21.66 13.43 3.12
CA MET A 1 -20.25 12.96 3.10
C MET A 1 -19.67 12.96 1.69
N SER A 2 -20.41 12.50 0.68
CA SER A 2 -19.99 12.56 -0.74
C SER A 2 -19.79 13.99 -1.27
N GLU A 3 -20.65 14.94 -0.88
CA GLU A 3 -20.57 16.33 -1.37
C GLU A 3 -19.26 17.04 -0.99
N ALA A 4 -18.85 16.97 0.28
CA ALA A 4 -17.57 17.53 0.73
C ALA A 4 -16.35 16.89 0.03
N LEU A 5 -16.43 15.61 -0.32
CA LEU A 5 -15.36 14.94 -1.09
C LEU A 5 -15.37 15.36 -2.56
N ASN A 6 -16.54 15.61 -3.15
CA ASN A 6 -16.67 16.15 -4.50
C ASN A 6 -16.14 17.59 -4.59
N GLU A 7 -16.45 18.43 -3.60
CA GLU A 7 -15.90 19.78 -3.48
C GLU A 7 -14.38 19.74 -3.35
N LEU A 8 -13.84 18.88 -2.46
CA LEU A 8 -12.41 18.70 -2.29
C LEU A 8 -11.74 18.19 -3.59
N ALA A 9 -12.33 17.20 -4.26
CA ALA A 9 -11.81 16.69 -5.52
C ALA A 9 -11.78 17.78 -6.61
N SER A 10 -12.83 18.59 -6.69
CA SER A 10 -12.91 19.71 -7.65
C SER A 10 -11.87 20.78 -7.34
N TYR A 11 -11.74 21.16 -6.07
CA TYR A 11 -10.72 22.08 -5.59
C TYR A 11 -9.29 21.60 -5.92
N LEU A 12 -9.00 20.33 -5.67
CA LEU A 12 -7.70 19.73 -5.97
C LEU A 12 -7.41 19.71 -7.47
N ALA A 13 -8.42 19.45 -8.30
CA ALA A 13 -8.30 19.51 -9.74
C ALA A 13 -8.01 20.93 -10.26
N GLU A 14 -8.63 21.95 -9.66
CA GLU A 14 -8.40 23.36 -10.04
C GLU A 14 -7.02 23.88 -9.62
N VAL A 15 -6.60 23.63 -8.37
CA VAL A 15 -5.38 24.23 -7.82
C VAL A 15 -4.11 23.44 -8.20
N ARG A 16 -4.21 22.11 -8.28
CA ARG A 16 -3.07 21.20 -8.47
C ARG A 16 -3.38 20.05 -9.44
N GLY A 17 -4.26 20.25 -10.42
CA GLY A 17 -4.58 19.24 -11.43
C GLY A 17 -3.37 18.68 -12.18
N ALA A 18 -2.31 19.46 -12.38
CA ALA A 18 -1.08 18.98 -13.02
C ALA A 18 -0.31 17.90 -12.22
N LEU A 19 -0.51 17.84 -10.89
CA LEU A 19 0.13 16.85 -10.02
C LEU A 19 -0.64 15.52 -9.97
N ILE A 20 -1.93 15.56 -10.33
CA ILE A 20 -2.88 14.45 -10.19
C ILE A 20 -3.13 13.84 -11.57
N ALA A 21 -2.93 12.53 -11.70
CA ALA A 21 -3.25 11.81 -12.93
C ALA A 21 -4.74 11.51 -13.06
N SER A 22 -5.38 11.08 -11.96
CA SER A 22 -6.82 10.87 -11.88
C SER A 22 -7.33 10.98 -10.45
N SER A 23 -8.61 11.31 -10.30
CA SER A 23 -9.32 11.32 -9.02
C SER A 23 -10.59 10.48 -9.13
N GLU A 24 -10.83 9.62 -8.16
CA GLU A 24 -12.00 8.75 -8.15
C GLU A 24 -12.60 8.69 -6.75
N ILE A 25 -13.93 8.75 -6.65
CA ILE A 25 -14.66 8.58 -5.40
C ILE A 25 -15.45 7.28 -5.48
N ARG A 26 -15.14 6.33 -4.60
CA ARG A 26 -15.88 5.07 -4.46
C ARG A 26 -16.17 4.81 -2.99
N PHE A 27 -17.37 4.32 -2.70
CA PHE A 27 -17.79 3.92 -1.34
C PHE A 27 -17.52 4.99 -0.26
N GLY A 28 -17.59 6.27 -0.62
CA GLY A 28 -17.33 7.38 0.31
C GLY A 28 -15.85 7.68 0.57
N GLU A 29 -14.93 7.19 -0.25
CA GLU A 29 -13.49 7.47 -0.16
C GLU A 29 -12.97 8.13 -1.44
N LEU A 30 -12.25 9.24 -1.29
CA LEU A 30 -11.53 9.89 -2.38
C LEU A 30 -10.16 9.25 -2.57
N THR A 31 -9.92 8.73 -3.77
CA THR A 31 -8.62 8.19 -4.20
C THR A 31 -8.03 9.06 -5.29
N LEU A 32 -6.83 9.58 -5.05
CA LEU A 32 -6.02 10.29 -6.04
C LEU A 32 -4.97 9.35 -6.59
N THR A 33 -4.80 9.31 -7.90
CA THR A 33 -3.68 8.63 -8.56
C THR A 33 -2.67 9.69 -8.96
N ALA A 34 -1.41 9.53 -8.56
CA ALA A 34 -0.33 10.44 -8.88
C ALA A 34 0.87 9.69 -9.48
N LYS A 35 1.70 10.40 -10.23
CA LYS A 35 3.00 9.88 -10.68
C LYS A 35 4.02 10.01 -9.56
N SER A 36 5.03 9.12 -9.53
CA SER A 36 6.07 9.13 -8.49
C SER A 36 6.79 10.47 -8.37
N GLU A 37 7.08 11.14 -9.49
CA GLU A 37 7.73 12.46 -9.54
C GLU A 37 6.93 13.58 -8.84
N ASN A 38 5.60 13.46 -8.84
CA ASN A 38 4.70 14.48 -8.29
C ASN A 38 4.31 14.20 -6.82
N LEU A 39 4.78 13.08 -6.25
CA LEU A 39 4.36 12.63 -4.92
C LEU A 39 4.72 13.64 -3.83
N ILE A 40 5.98 14.07 -3.74
CA ILE A 40 6.43 14.98 -2.68
C ILE A 40 5.76 16.36 -2.77
N PRO A 41 5.68 17.01 -3.95
CA PRO A 41 4.91 18.24 -4.09
C PRO A 41 3.44 18.08 -3.69
N LEU A 42 2.80 16.96 -4.05
CA LEU A 42 1.40 16.69 -3.72
C LEU A 42 1.20 16.49 -2.22
N LEU A 43 2.03 15.67 -1.56
CA LEU A 43 1.96 15.44 -0.12
C LEU A 43 2.21 16.72 0.68
N THR A 44 3.19 17.52 0.26
CA THR A 44 3.50 18.81 0.90
C THR A 44 2.31 19.76 0.79
N PHE A 45 1.70 19.86 -0.39
CA PHE A 45 0.51 20.68 -0.60
C PHE A 45 -0.66 20.22 0.27
N LEU A 46 -0.96 18.92 0.30
CA LEU A 46 -2.07 18.37 1.08
C LEU A 46 -1.89 18.59 2.60
N ARG A 47 -0.65 18.61 3.08
CA ARG A 47 -0.31 18.90 4.48
C ARG A 47 -0.46 20.39 4.80
N ASP A 48 0.11 21.27 3.96
CA ASP A 48 0.29 22.69 4.26
C ASP A 48 -0.93 23.56 3.91
N ASP A 49 -1.76 23.11 2.96
CA ASP A 49 -2.93 23.86 2.54
C ASP A 49 -4.02 23.91 3.63
N VAL A 50 -4.59 25.10 3.86
CA VAL A 50 -5.58 25.37 4.92
C VAL A 50 -6.91 24.66 4.65
N GLN A 51 -7.26 24.45 3.38
CA GLN A 51 -8.45 23.75 2.94
C GLN A 51 -8.25 22.23 2.83
N CYS A 52 -7.05 21.71 3.08
CA CYS A 52 -6.79 20.28 3.13
C CYS A 52 -6.42 19.84 4.56
N GLY A 53 -5.33 20.38 5.10
CA GLY A 53 -4.88 20.13 6.46
C GLY A 53 -4.63 18.66 6.78
N PHE A 54 -4.17 17.86 5.81
CA PHE A 54 -3.86 16.44 5.99
C PHE A 54 -2.55 16.26 6.76
N VAL A 55 -2.59 16.53 8.06
CA VAL A 55 -1.43 16.50 8.95
C VAL A 55 -1.09 15.09 9.44
N ASN A 56 -2.06 14.17 9.45
CA ASN A 56 -1.86 12.82 9.97
C ASN A 56 -1.66 11.83 8.82
N LEU A 57 -0.46 11.27 8.73
CA LEU A 57 -0.19 10.04 7.96
C LEU A 57 -0.72 8.84 8.77
N ILE A 58 -1.60 8.06 8.16
CA ILE A 58 -2.24 6.90 8.80
C ILE A 58 -1.49 5.62 8.45
N ASP A 59 -1.19 5.43 7.18
CA ASP A 59 -0.59 4.20 6.66
C ASP A 59 0.09 4.44 5.31
N ILE A 60 1.13 3.65 5.03
CA ILE A 60 1.72 3.49 3.69
C ILE A 60 1.81 1.99 3.42
N CYS A 61 1.10 1.52 2.41
CA CYS A 61 1.11 0.11 2.03
C CYS A 61 1.45 -0.11 0.56
N GLY A 62 2.07 -1.26 0.27
CA GLY A 62 2.25 -1.75 -1.09
C GLY A 62 1.10 -2.66 -1.52
N ALA A 63 0.80 -2.69 -2.81
CA ALA A 63 -0.07 -3.69 -3.42
C ALA A 63 0.58 -4.23 -4.70
N ASP A 64 0.58 -5.55 -4.86
CA ASP A 64 1.21 -6.23 -5.99
C ASP A 64 0.16 -6.69 -7.02
N TYR A 65 0.24 -6.12 -8.22
CA TYR A 65 -0.57 -6.42 -9.40
C TYR A 65 0.33 -6.95 -10.54
N PRO A 66 0.65 -8.26 -10.56
CA PRO A 66 1.65 -8.84 -11.46
C PRO A 66 1.29 -8.79 -12.96
N LYS A 67 0.03 -8.48 -13.30
CA LYS A 67 -0.43 -8.34 -14.69
C LYS A 67 -0.19 -6.94 -15.28
N ARG A 68 0.22 -5.97 -14.47
CA ARG A 68 0.48 -4.58 -14.90
C ARG A 68 1.96 -4.40 -15.24
N GLU A 69 2.26 -3.42 -16.08
CA GLU A 69 3.65 -3.02 -16.39
C GLU A 69 4.34 -2.45 -15.14
N ASP A 70 3.71 -1.46 -14.51
CA ASP A 70 4.04 -1.05 -13.14
C ASP A 70 3.36 -2.02 -12.17
N ARG A 71 4.13 -3.01 -11.72
CA ARG A 71 3.68 -4.14 -10.88
C ARG A 71 3.13 -3.69 -9.53
N PHE A 72 3.72 -2.68 -8.91
CA PHE A 72 3.41 -2.29 -7.53
C PHE A 72 2.64 -0.98 -7.45
N ASP A 73 1.63 -0.91 -6.60
CA ASP A 73 0.99 0.35 -6.19
C ASP A 73 1.43 0.68 -4.75
N VAL A 74 2.00 1.86 -4.53
CA VAL A 74 2.22 2.42 -3.20
C VAL A 74 1.03 3.29 -2.84
N VAL A 75 0.38 2.97 -1.72
CA VAL A 75 -0.85 3.61 -1.27
C VAL A 75 -0.59 4.36 0.01
N TYR A 76 -0.86 5.66 0.02
CA TYR A 76 -0.75 6.53 1.18
C TYR A 76 -2.14 6.86 1.70
N HIS A 77 -2.32 6.68 3.00
CA HIS A 77 -3.55 7.03 3.70
C HIS A 77 -3.31 8.25 4.58
N LEU A 78 -4.07 9.32 4.32
CA LEU A 78 -3.97 10.56 5.07
C LEU A 78 -5.30 10.92 5.75
N LEU A 79 -5.20 11.57 6.89
CA LEU A 79 -6.33 12.08 7.67
C LEU A 79 -6.12 13.57 7.98
N SER A 80 -7.16 14.36 7.75
CA SER A 80 -7.25 15.75 8.20
C SER A 80 -8.12 15.80 9.45
N PRO A 81 -7.56 15.99 10.66
CA PRO A 81 -8.35 16.09 11.90
C PRO A 81 -9.22 17.33 11.93
N ARG A 82 -8.79 18.42 11.27
CA ARG A 82 -9.54 19.69 11.22
C ARG A 82 -10.84 19.54 10.45
N GLN A 83 -10.81 18.84 9.33
CA GLN A 83 -11.97 18.64 8.46
C GLN A 83 -12.67 17.30 8.69
N ASN A 84 -12.02 16.41 9.45
CA ASN A 84 -12.42 15.02 9.64
C ASN A 84 -12.63 14.27 8.31
N LEU A 85 -11.74 14.53 7.35
CA LEU A 85 -11.75 13.89 6.02
C LEU A 85 -10.55 12.97 5.86
N ARG A 86 -10.74 11.89 5.09
CA ARG A 86 -9.69 10.94 4.72
C ARG A 86 -9.49 10.97 3.21
N ILE A 87 -8.24 10.80 2.80
CA ILE A 87 -7.88 10.69 1.39
C ILE A 87 -6.87 9.56 1.20
N ARG A 88 -6.97 8.90 0.05
CA ARG A 88 -6.05 7.86 -0.38
C ARG A 88 -5.27 8.37 -1.59
N ILE A 89 -3.95 8.21 -1.59
CA ILE A 89 -3.11 8.53 -2.74
C ILE A 89 -2.49 7.24 -3.23
N LYS A 90 -2.51 6.99 -4.53
CA LYS A 90 -1.90 5.83 -5.17
C LYS A 90 -0.82 6.26 -6.14
N VAL A 91 0.33 5.60 -6.06
CA VAL A 91 1.45 5.78 -6.97
C VAL A 91 1.85 4.41 -7.51
N ALA A 92 1.74 4.24 -8.83
CA ALA A 92 2.20 3.03 -9.49
C ALA A 92 3.72 3.07 -9.67
N THR A 93 4.39 1.94 -9.43
CA THR A 93 5.83 1.77 -9.58
C THR A 93 6.21 0.37 -10.05
N GLY A 94 7.30 0.27 -10.79
CA GLY A 94 7.93 -0.99 -11.18
C GLY A 94 8.92 -1.49 -10.13
N GLU A 95 9.49 -2.67 -10.36
CA GLU A 95 10.46 -3.29 -9.44
C GLU A 95 11.77 -2.51 -9.32
N PHE A 96 12.24 -1.92 -10.43
CA PHE A 96 13.50 -1.16 -10.48
C PHE A 96 13.29 0.35 -10.46
N LYS A 97 12.04 0.80 -10.39
CA LYS A 97 11.69 2.22 -10.38
C LYS A 97 11.53 2.67 -8.93
N PRO A 98 12.41 3.54 -8.42
CA PRO A 98 12.26 4.02 -7.05
C PRO A 98 11.15 5.07 -6.95
N VAL A 99 10.56 5.15 -5.77
CA VAL A 99 9.58 6.17 -5.37
C VAL A 99 10.29 7.16 -4.43
N PRO A 100 10.02 8.47 -4.46
CA PRO A 100 10.62 9.39 -3.48
C PRO A 100 10.03 9.15 -2.09
N SER A 101 10.89 9.14 -1.07
CA SER A 101 10.49 8.99 0.33
C SER A 101 9.67 10.20 0.81
N ALA A 102 8.57 9.92 1.49
CA ALA A 102 7.69 10.89 2.16
C ALA A 102 8.20 11.31 3.54
N CYS A 103 9.30 10.73 4.05
CA CYS A 103 9.95 11.11 5.31
C CYS A 103 10.14 12.64 5.52
N PRO A 104 10.59 13.44 4.53
CA PRO A 104 10.73 14.89 4.70
C PRO A 104 9.40 15.62 4.90
N VAL A 105 8.27 15.02 4.46
CA VAL A 105 6.93 15.59 4.64
C VAL A 105 6.30 15.09 5.94
N PHE A 106 6.37 13.78 6.16
CA PHE A 106 5.82 13.07 7.31
C PHE A 106 6.92 12.22 7.96
N PRO A 107 7.47 12.63 9.12
CA PRO A 107 8.49 11.84 9.80
C PRO A 107 8.04 10.42 10.18
N GLY A 108 6.73 10.22 10.35
CA GLY A 108 6.16 8.88 10.61
C GLY A 108 6.20 7.92 9.42
N ALA A 109 6.55 8.38 8.22
CA ALA A 109 6.65 7.54 7.02
C ALA A 109 7.83 6.55 7.08
N ASP A 110 8.87 6.84 7.86
CA ASP A 110 10.11 6.05 7.97
C ASP A 110 9.84 4.55 8.17
N TRP A 111 8.96 4.21 9.12
CA TRP A 111 8.69 2.80 9.42
C TRP A 111 7.85 2.10 8.35
N PHE A 112 6.86 2.80 7.79
CA PHE A 112 5.98 2.21 6.77
C PHE A 112 6.69 2.05 5.41
N GLU A 113 7.59 2.98 5.06
CA GLU A 113 8.41 2.86 3.86
C GLU A 113 9.40 1.70 3.97
N ARG A 114 9.99 1.50 5.16
CA ARG A 114 10.81 0.33 5.45
C ARG A 114 10.03 -0.99 5.41
N GLU A 115 8.83 -1.01 5.98
CA GLU A 115 7.94 -2.18 5.90
C GLU A 115 7.57 -2.50 4.45
N THR A 116 7.22 -1.49 3.66
CA THR A 116 6.87 -1.65 2.25
C THR A 116 8.08 -2.17 1.44
N TRP A 117 9.28 -1.71 1.74
CA TRP A 117 10.51 -2.24 1.15
C TRP A 117 10.77 -3.69 1.58
N ASP A 118 10.59 -4.05 2.85
CA ASP A 118 10.85 -5.40 3.35
C ASP A 118 9.85 -6.42 2.76
N MET A 119 8.57 -6.04 2.69
CA MET A 119 7.49 -6.91 2.25
C MET A 119 7.32 -7.02 0.72
N TYR A 120 7.51 -5.92 -0.01
CA TYR A 120 7.28 -5.84 -1.47
C TYR A 120 8.55 -5.57 -2.27
N GLY A 121 9.63 -5.08 -1.66
CA GLY A 121 10.86 -4.73 -2.35
C GLY A 121 10.79 -3.42 -3.13
N ILE A 122 9.85 -2.53 -2.80
CA ILE A 122 9.74 -1.22 -3.42
C ILE A 122 10.87 -0.32 -2.87
N LEU A 123 11.66 0.26 -3.77
CA LEU A 123 12.77 1.12 -3.40
C LEU A 123 12.30 2.55 -3.16
N PHE A 124 12.75 3.15 -2.06
CA PHE A 124 12.52 4.56 -1.75
C PHE A 124 13.81 5.37 -1.90
N THR A 125 13.74 6.46 -2.67
CA THR A 125 14.85 7.43 -2.84
C THR A 125 14.83 8.45 -1.71
N ASP A 126 16.01 8.89 -1.27
CA ASP A 126 16.23 9.87 -0.19
C ASP A 126 15.71 9.43 1.20
N HIS A 127 15.51 8.12 1.41
CA HIS A 127 15.14 7.56 2.71
C HIS A 127 16.36 7.54 3.67
N PRO A 128 16.21 7.94 4.95
CA PRO A 128 17.34 8.02 5.89
C PRO A 128 17.97 6.67 6.26
N ASP A 129 17.17 5.63 6.54
CA ASP A 129 17.66 4.28 6.91
C ASP A 129 16.77 3.18 6.32
N LEU A 130 16.96 2.85 5.04
CA LEU A 130 16.16 1.82 4.37
C LEU A 130 16.78 0.42 4.61
N ARG A 131 16.18 -0.33 5.53
CA ARG A 131 16.58 -1.71 5.86
C ARG A 131 15.40 -2.54 6.38
N ARG A 132 15.62 -3.87 6.49
CA ARG A 132 14.62 -4.85 6.96
C ARG A 132 14.11 -4.48 8.35
N ILE A 133 12.85 -4.81 8.61
CA ILE A 133 12.20 -4.49 9.89
C ILE A 133 11.32 -5.62 10.41
N LEU A 134 10.62 -6.36 9.54
CA LEU A 134 9.76 -7.47 9.94
C LEU A 134 10.41 -8.83 9.69
N THR A 135 11.18 -8.97 8.61
CA THR A 135 11.80 -10.24 8.25
C THR A 135 13.07 -10.54 9.06
N ASP A 136 13.49 -11.80 9.07
CA ASP A 136 14.74 -12.22 9.69
C ASP A 136 15.95 -11.53 9.01
N TYR A 137 17.04 -11.37 9.74
CA TYR A 137 18.22 -10.61 9.30
C TYR A 137 18.85 -11.16 8.01
N GLY A 138 18.83 -12.49 7.83
CA GLY A 138 19.33 -13.19 6.65
C GLY A 138 18.26 -13.56 5.63
N PHE A 139 17.05 -13.01 5.74
CA PHE A 139 15.94 -13.40 4.88
C PHE A 139 16.19 -12.97 3.42
N GLU A 140 16.01 -13.90 2.48
CA GLU A 140 16.11 -13.66 1.06
C GLU A 140 14.72 -13.63 0.42
N GLY A 141 14.41 -12.54 -0.28
CA GLY A 141 13.11 -12.31 -0.89
C GLY A 141 12.21 -11.33 -0.14
N HIS A 142 10.98 -11.21 -0.64
CA HIS A 142 9.96 -10.24 -0.24
C HIS A 142 8.61 -10.97 -0.05
N PRO A 143 8.16 -11.21 1.19
CA PRO A 143 7.08 -12.15 1.49
C PRO A 143 5.71 -11.85 0.87
N LEU A 144 5.33 -10.58 0.70
CA LEU A 144 3.98 -10.21 0.26
C LEU A 144 3.84 -10.11 -1.27
N ARG A 145 4.90 -10.42 -2.01
CA ARG A 145 4.81 -10.55 -3.46
C ARG A 145 4.03 -11.81 -3.84
N LYS A 146 3.23 -11.74 -4.91
CA LYS A 146 2.33 -12.82 -5.34
C LYS A 146 3.03 -14.06 -5.90
N ASP A 147 4.31 -13.94 -6.22
CA ASP A 147 5.22 -15.01 -6.64
C ASP A 147 5.89 -15.73 -5.46
N PHE A 148 5.83 -15.18 -4.24
CA PHE A 148 6.43 -15.79 -3.06
C PHE A 148 5.53 -16.90 -2.48
N PRO A 149 6.05 -18.11 -2.21
CA PRO A 149 5.26 -19.20 -1.65
C PRO A 149 4.86 -18.92 -0.20
N THR A 150 3.65 -19.29 0.18
CA THR A 150 3.11 -19.07 1.54
C THR A 150 4.01 -19.65 2.65
N THR A 151 4.66 -20.78 2.39
CA THR A 151 5.55 -21.46 3.35
C THR A 151 6.96 -20.85 3.38
N GLY A 152 7.32 -20.05 2.40
CA GLY A 152 8.72 -19.64 2.17
C GLY A 152 9.59 -20.78 1.65
N PHE A 153 10.90 -20.55 1.65
CA PHE A 153 11.89 -21.48 1.10
C PHE A 153 12.71 -22.21 2.16
N VAL A 154 12.82 -21.64 3.37
CA VAL A 154 13.68 -22.13 4.44
C VAL A 154 12.90 -22.34 5.72
N GLU A 155 13.28 -23.38 6.47
CA GLU A 155 12.86 -23.63 7.84
C GLU A 155 14.07 -23.63 8.79
N VAL A 156 13.79 -23.54 10.08
CA VAL A 156 14.84 -23.50 11.11
C VAL A 156 14.72 -24.70 12.04
N ARG A 157 15.85 -25.35 12.32
CA ARG A 157 15.94 -26.39 13.36
C ARG A 157 17.17 -26.17 14.23
N TYR A 158 17.11 -26.66 15.47
CA TYR A 158 18.29 -26.73 16.32
C TYR A 158 19.12 -27.97 15.95
N ASP A 159 20.41 -27.77 15.72
CA ASP A 159 21.36 -28.86 15.50
C ASP A 159 22.21 -29.09 16.76
N ASP A 160 22.03 -30.25 17.40
CA ASP A 160 22.78 -30.59 18.61
C ASP A 160 24.29 -30.78 18.36
N SER A 161 24.68 -31.21 17.16
CA SER A 161 26.08 -31.42 16.81
C SER A 161 26.84 -30.09 16.64
N ALA A 162 26.19 -29.11 16.00
CA ALA A 162 26.75 -27.78 15.79
C ALA A 162 26.42 -26.80 16.94
N LYS A 163 25.58 -27.22 17.90
CA LYS A 163 25.08 -26.42 19.04
C LYS A 163 24.50 -25.06 18.63
N ARG A 164 23.88 -24.99 17.45
CA ARG A 164 23.30 -23.75 16.89
C ARG A 164 22.03 -24.03 16.10
N VAL A 165 21.26 -22.97 15.83
CA VAL A 165 20.13 -23.02 14.88
C VAL A 165 20.69 -23.00 13.46
N VAL A 166 20.20 -23.90 12.61
CA VAL A 166 20.55 -24.01 11.19
C VAL A 166 19.31 -23.75 10.33
N TYR A 167 19.55 -23.16 9.16
CA TYR A 167 18.55 -22.92 8.12
C TYR A 167 18.64 -24.05 7.09
N GLU A 168 17.53 -24.70 6.79
CA GLU A 168 17.43 -25.79 5.82
C GLU A 168 16.27 -25.55 4.86
N PRO A 169 16.29 -26.13 3.65
CA PRO A 169 15.14 -26.07 2.75
C PRO A 169 13.90 -26.66 3.44
N VAL A 170 12.75 -26.02 3.21
CA VAL A 170 11.51 -26.42 3.89
C VAL A 170 11.06 -27.84 3.51
N GLU A 171 10.76 -28.67 4.51
CA GLU A 171 10.21 -30.02 4.35
C GLU A 171 8.93 -30.18 5.19
N LEU A 172 7.78 -29.93 4.56
CA LEU A 172 6.49 -30.06 5.25
C LEU A 172 6.05 -31.53 5.31
N LYS A 173 5.80 -32.03 6.52
CA LYS A 173 5.15 -33.34 6.73
C LYS A 173 3.75 -33.42 6.11
N GLN A 174 3.06 -32.29 6.03
CA GLN A 174 1.78 -32.15 5.37
C GLN A 174 1.82 -30.92 4.47
N GLU A 175 1.58 -31.13 3.18
CA GLU A 175 1.52 -30.04 2.21
C GLU A 175 0.34 -29.10 2.45
N PHE A 176 0.52 -27.85 2.05
CA PHE A 176 -0.56 -26.85 2.06
C PHE A 176 -1.64 -27.24 1.04
N ARG A 177 -2.88 -27.42 1.50
CA ARG A 177 -4.02 -27.74 0.66
C ARG A 177 -4.70 -26.45 0.21
N SER A 178 -4.53 -26.09 -1.06
CA SER A 178 -5.27 -24.99 -1.67
C SER A 178 -6.66 -25.47 -2.07
N PHE A 179 -7.69 -24.89 -1.46
CA PHE A 179 -9.08 -25.15 -1.82
C PHE A 179 -9.58 -24.03 -2.73
N ASP A 180 -10.19 -24.40 -3.85
CA ASP A 180 -10.88 -23.44 -4.71
C ASP A 180 -12.32 -23.25 -4.20
N PHE A 181 -12.60 -22.05 -3.70
CA PHE A 181 -13.93 -21.68 -3.22
C PHE A 181 -14.70 -20.85 -4.26
N LEU A 182 -14.14 -20.65 -5.46
CA LEU A 182 -14.82 -19.88 -6.50
C LEU A 182 -16.01 -20.67 -7.04
N SER A 183 -17.16 -19.99 -7.06
CA SER A 183 -18.34 -20.50 -7.75
C SER A 183 -18.10 -20.46 -9.26
N PRO A 184 -18.51 -21.49 -10.02
CA PRO A 184 -18.48 -21.45 -11.48
C PRO A 184 -19.54 -20.52 -12.07
N TRP A 185 -20.49 -20.06 -11.24
CA TRP A 185 -21.53 -19.10 -11.61
C TRP A 185 -21.10 -17.69 -11.22
N GLU A 186 -21.28 -16.74 -12.14
CA GLU A 186 -21.21 -15.31 -11.84
C GLU A 186 -22.20 -15.02 -10.71
N GLY A 187 -21.71 -14.47 -9.59
CA GLY A 187 -22.56 -14.12 -8.47
C GLY A 187 -23.64 -13.15 -8.95
N THR A 188 -24.90 -13.43 -8.65
CA THR A 188 -25.97 -12.47 -8.93
C THR A 188 -25.73 -11.20 -8.13
N ASP A 189 -26.05 -10.03 -8.70
CA ASP A 189 -26.12 -8.75 -7.99
C ASP A 189 -27.20 -8.83 -6.89
N TYR A 190 -26.90 -9.51 -5.79
CA TYR A 190 -27.78 -9.54 -4.63
C TYR A 190 -27.74 -8.15 -4.00
N VAL A 191 -28.69 -7.29 -4.38
CA VAL A 191 -29.14 -6.23 -3.49
C VAL A 191 -29.68 -6.96 -2.26
N LEU A 192 -28.90 -6.97 -1.18
CA LEU A 192 -29.33 -7.57 0.08
C LEU A 192 -30.70 -6.94 0.44
N PRO A 193 -31.72 -7.74 0.84
CA PRO A 193 -33.00 -7.18 1.26
C PRO A 193 -32.78 -6.17 2.41
N GLY A 194 -32.82 -4.88 2.10
CA GLY A 194 -32.41 -3.79 3.02
C GLY A 194 -31.56 -2.70 2.37
N ASP A 195 -30.78 -3.02 1.33
CA ASP A 195 -29.92 -2.07 0.60
C ASP A 195 -30.69 -1.21 -0.43
N GLU A 196 -31.98 -1.46 -0.63
CA GLU A 196 -32.85 -0.63 -1.47
C GLU A 196 -32.95 0.84 -1.00
N LYS A 197 -32.56 1.12 0.25
CA LYS A 197 -32.50 2.49 0.81
C LYS A 197 -31.17 3.20 0.60
N ALA A 198 -30.10 2.49 0.18
CA ALA A 198 -28.80 3.10 -0.08
C ALA A 198 -28.76 3.86 -1.42
N ALA A 199 -29.68 3.54 -2.33
CA ALA A 199 -29.77 4.12 -3.68
C ALA A 199 -30.71 5.34 -3.78
N LYS A 200 -31.22 5.87 -2.66
CA LYS A 200 -32.08 7.07 -2.61
C LYS A 200 -31.39 8.26 -1.94
#